data_AF-A0A839P348-F1
#
_entry.id   AF-A0A839P348-F1
#
_cell.length_a   1.000
_cell.length_b   1.000
_cell.length_c   1.000
_cell.angle_alpha   90.00
_cell.angle_beta   90.00
_cell.angle_gamma   90.00
#
_symmetry.space_group_name_H-M   'P 1'
#
loop_
_entity.id
_entity.type
_entity.pdbx_description
1 polymer ?
#
loop_
_entity_poly.entity_id
_entity_poly.type
_entity_poly.pdbx_seq_one_letter_code
_entity_poly.pdbx_strand_id
1 'polypeptide(L)'
;MKPLLSNWTIVLAGRWNMEILNPEWVTEKIFGKENAEIDLVLNGMQANIRYRFDNLSFVPQPNNVIFSVNDTEDASLQSIEDAACKLLQALPITPITALGINFTYIEDETPLTIAKLFNISDSSKLADYGLAIKKTRIRREIDFADRQLNLIISQLEGTASRIALNYHVPTNDTAVALEALRGHTVGLRHRSEDLLSTIYDLTVQDDEDA
;
A
#
# COMPACT_ATOMS: atom_id res chain seq x y z
N MET A 1 -6.16 15.53 -3.97
CA MET A 1 -5.62 14.18 -4.24
C MET A 1 -6.66 13.10 -4.02
N LYS A 2 -6.67 12.09 -4.90
CA LYS A 2 -7.58 10.95 -4.88
C LYS A 2 -6.87 9.70 -4.39
N PRO A 3 -7.43 8.95 -3.43
CA PRO A 3 -6.92 7.64 -3.04
C PRO A 3 -6.83 6.67 -4.22
N LEU A 4 -5.70 5.97 -4.37
CA LEU A 4 -5.61 4.80 -5.23
C LEU A 4 -5.80 3.54 -4.39
N LEU A 5 -7.06 3.18 -4.17
CA LEU A 5 -7.51 2.18 -3.19
C LEU A 5 -6.90 0.79 -3.40
N SER A 6 -6.63 0.41 -4.65
CA SER A 6 -5.92 -0.84 -4.98
C SER A 6 -4.50 -0.93 -4.39
N ASN A 7 -3.94 0.20 -3.93
CA ASN A 7 -2.65 0.28 -3.27
C ASN A 7 -2.76 0.73 -1.80
N TRP A 8 -3.97 0.82 -1.25
CA TRP A 8 -4.21 0.91 0.18
C TRP A 8 -4.18 -0.51 0.72
N THR A 9 -3.01 -0.92 1.20
CA THR A 9 -2.71 -2.34 1.43
C THR A 9 -1.94 -2.59 2.71
N ILE A 10 -2.22 -3.76 3.30
CA ILE A 10 -1.34 -4.40 4.28
C ILE A 10 -0.64 -5.55 3.57
N VAL A 11 0.69 -5.59 3.63
CA VAL A 11 1.53 -6.61 3.01
C VAL A 11 2.33 -7.30 4.09
N LEU A 12 2.19 -8.62 4.18
CA LEU A 12 3.04 -9.45 5.03
C LEU A 12 4.00 -10.22 4.13
N ALA A 13 5.23 -9.74 4.01
CA ALA A 13 6.28 -10.40 3.24
C ALA A 13 6.81 -11.60 4.04
N GLY A 14 6.97 -12.75 3.39
CA GLY A 14 7.33 -13.99 4.08
C GLY A 14 7.32 -15.20 3.15
N ARG A 15 7.23 -16.39 3.73
CA ARG A 15 7.10 -17.66 3.01
C ARG A 15 5.78 -18.32 3.37
N TRP A 16 4.80 -18.15 2.51
CA TRP A 16 3.43 -18.58 2.76
C TRP A 16 3.13 -19.91 2.09
N ASN A 17 2.47 -20.81 2.83
CA ASN A 17 2.03 -22.09 2.30
C ASN A 17 0.67 -21.92 1.60
N MET A 18 0.67 -21.95 0.28
CA MET A 18 -0.53 -21.77 -0.55
C MET A 18 -1.57 -22.87 -0.36
N GLU A 19 -1.16 -24.07 0.06
CA GLU A 19 -2.09 -25.17 0.39
C GLU A 19 -2.92 -24.84 1.64
N ILE A 20 -2.34 -24.09 2.59
CA ILE A 20 -3.06 -23.58 3.77
C ILE A 20 -3.96 -22.41 3.38
N LEU A 21 -3.45 -21.48 2.56
CA LEU A 21 -4.17 -20.27 2.16
C LEU A 21 -5.19 -20.50 1.03
N ASN A 22 -5.83 -21.67 1.03
CA ASN A 22 -6.93 -21.96 0.13
C ASN A 22 -8.19 -21.15 0.52
N PRO A 23 -9.18 -21.00 -0.40
CA PRO A 23 -10.35 -20.17 -0.15
C PRO A 23 -11.13 -20.57 1.10
N GLU A 24 -11.36 -21.88 1.31
CA GLU A 24 -12.15 -22.42 2.42
C GLU A 24 -11.52 -22.10 3.78
N TRP A 25 -10.20 -22.30 3.90
CA TRP A 25 -9.49 -22.02 5.15
C TRP A 25 -9.47 -20.51 5.43
N VAL A 26 -9.25 -19.69 4.40
CA VAL A 26 -9.18 -18.23 4.55
C VAL A 26 -10.55 -17.63 4.91
N THR A 27 -11.63 -18.09 4.28
CA THR A 27 -12.98 -17.62 4.62
C THR A 27 -13.35 -17.99 6.07
N GLU A 28 -13.05 -19.22 6.49
CA GLU A 28 -13.37 -19.70 7.84
C GLU A 28 -12.48 -19.06 8.92
N LYS A 29 -11.16 -19.13 8.78
CA LYS A 29 -10.22 -18.78 9.85
C LYS A 29 -9.89 -17.30 9.92
N ILE A 30 -9.91 -16.60 8.78
CA ILE A 30 -9.44 -15.20 8.71
C ILE A 30 -10.62 -14.25 8.66
N PHE A 31 -11.56 -14.48 7.74
CA PHE A 31 -12.66 -13.55 7.50
C PHE A 31 -13.93 -13.88 8.28
N GLY A 32 -14.10 -15.12 8.74
CA GLY A 32 -15.34 -15.57 9.39
C GLY A 32 -16.56 -15.45 8.47
N LYS A 33 -16.36 -15.62 7.15
CA LYS A 33 -17.40 -15.51 6.12
C LYS A 33 -17.69 -16.88 5.54
N GLU A 34 -18.91 -17.08 5.02
CA GLU A 34 -19.29 -18.36 4.42
C GLU A 34 -18.57 -18.61 3.09
N ASN A 35 -18.43 -17.58 2.26
CA ASN A 35 -17.83 -17.70 0.92
C ASN A 35 -17.02 -16.45 0.55
N ALA A 36 -16.10 -16.63 -0.40
CA ALA A 36 -15.37 -15.56 -1.08
C ALA A 36 -15.67 -15.61 -2.58
N GLU A 37 -15.75 -14.45 -3.22
CA GLU A 37 -15.66 -14.40 -4.67
C GLU A 37 -14.20 -14.61 -5.08
N ILE A 38 -13.95 -15.42 -6.11
CA ILE A 38 -12.61 -15.74 -6.56
C ILE A 38 -12.38 -15.10 -7.93
N ASP A 39 -11.46 -14.15 -7.98
CA ASP A 39 -10.95 -13.59 -9.21
C ASP A 39 -9.65 -14.27 -9.63
N LEU A 40 -9.50 -14.47 -10.94
CA LEU A 40 -8.24 -14.83 -11.55
C LEU A 40 -7.64 -13.59 -12.23
N VAL A 41 -6.64 -12.99 -11.59
CA VAL A 41 -5.97 -11.78 -12.06
C VAL A 41 -4.80 -12.16 -12.95
N LEU A 42 -4.89 -11.85 -14.24
CA LEU A 42 -3.84 -12.11 -15.23
C LEU A 42 -2.86 -10.93 -15.30
N ASN A 43 -1.63 -11.16 -14.85
CA ASN A 43 -0.51 -10.23 -14.99
C ASN A 43 0.48 -10.79 -16.01
N GLY A 44 0.23 -10.54 -17.30
CA GLY A 44 0.99 -11.15 -18.39
C GLY A 44 0.74 -12.65 -18.46
N MET A 45 1.79 -13.46 -18.32
CA MET A 45 1.70 -14.93 -18.30
C MET A 45 1.44 -15.52 -16.90
N GLN A 46 1.40 -14.68 -15.86
CA GLN A 46 1.15 -15.13 -14.48
C GLN A 46 -0.31 -14.91 -14.10
N ALA A 47 -0.96 -15.96 -13.59
CA ALA A 47 -2.26 -15.87 -12.97
C ALA A 47 -2.10 -15.80 -11.44
N ASN A 48 -2.69 -14.79 -10.81
CA ASN A 48 -2.81 -14.70 -9.37
C ASN A 48 -4.27 -14.89 -8.97
N ILE A 49 -4.49 -15.59 -7.87
CA ILE A 49 -5.82 -15.73 -7.31
C ILE A 49 -6.04 -14.58 -6.33
N ARG A 50 -7.19 -13.91 -6.43
CA ARG A 50 -7.64 -12.89 -5.48
C ARG A 50 -8.97 -13.35 -4.90
N TYR A 51 -9.04 -13.38 -3.58
CA TYR A 51 -10.29 -13.58 -2.85
C TYR A 51 -10.89 -12.21 -2.56
N ARG A 52 -12.13 -11.98 -2.98
CA ARG A 52 -12.85 -10.72 -2.77
C ARG A 52 -13.97 -10.95 -1.77
N PHE A 53 -14.12 -9.99 -0.87
CA PHE A 53 -15.15 -9.96 0.15
C PHE A 53 -15.69 -8.53 0.24
N ASP A 54 -16.94 -8.27 -0.11
CA ASP A 54 -17.57 -6.94 -0.08
C ASP A 54 -16.60 -5.78 -0.45
N ASN A 55 -16.10 -5.06 0.54
CA ASN A 55 -15.21 -3.91 0.43
C ASN A 55 -13.70 -4.19 0.58
N LEU A 56 -13.27 -5.46 0.64
CA LEU A 56 -11.87 -5.82 0.78
C LEU A 56 -11.46 -6.97 -0.13
N SER A 57 -10.16 -7.13 -0.32
CA SER A 57 -9.59 -8.26 -1.05
C SER A 57 -8.37 -8.83 -0.36
N PHE A 58 -8.11 -10.11 -0.61
CA PHE A 58 -6.96 -10.86 -0.13
C PHE A 58 -6.29 -11.58 -1.31
N VAL A 59 -4.99 -11.35 -1.47
CA VAL A 59 -4.18 -11.95 -2.54
C VAL A 59 -3.06 -12.74 -1.88
N PRO A 60 -3.17 -14.07 -1.76
CA PRO A 60 -2.08 -14.90 -1.29
C PRO A 60 -1.06 -15.13 -2.40
N GLN A 61 0.22 -15.06 -2.06
CA GLN A 61 1.34 -15.41 -2.93
C GLN A 61 2.39 -16.18 -2.12
N PRO A 62 3.26 -16.99 -2.76
CA PRO A 62 4.29 -17.72 -2.03
C PRO A 62 5.22 -16.83 -1.17
N ASN A 63 5.46 -15.59 -1.62
CA ASN A 63 6.41 -14.67 -1.00
C ASN A 63 5.77 -13.54 -0.18
N ASN A 64 4.45 -13.38 -0.26
CA ASN A 64 3.72 -12.36 0.49
C ASN A 64 2.23 -12.70 0.52
N VAL A 65 1.51 -12.08 1.45
CA VAL A 65 0.06 -11.92 1.34
C VAL A 65 -0.27 -10.44 1.33
N ILE A 66 -1.30 -10.08 0.58
CA ILE A 66 -1.73 -8.69 0.43
C ILE A 66 -3.20 -8.61 0.81
N PHE A 67 -3.52 -7.72 1.74
CA PHE A 67 -4.88 -7.29 2.04
C PHE A 67 -5.09 -5.90 1.45
N SER A 68 -6.23 -5.64 0.82
CA SER A 68 -6.56 -4.32 0.25
C SER A 68 -8.01 -3.94 0.52
N VAL A 69 -8.30 -2.65 0.46
CA VAL A 69 -9.67 -2.11 0.54
C VAL A 69 -10.15 -1.60 -0.83
N ASN A 70 -11.47 -1.48 -0.98
CA ASN A 70 -12.14 -0.96 -2.18
C ASN A 70 -12.88 0.37 -1.93
N ASP A 71 -12.87 0.87 -0.69
CA ASP A 71 -13.42 2.16 -0.30
C ASP A 71 -12.45 2.93 0.62
N THR A 72 -12.83 4.13 1.03
CA THR A 72 -12.07 5.03 1.91
C THR A 72 -12.53 4.96 3.36
N GLU A 73 -13.33 3.97 3.75
CA GLU A 73 -13.87 3.90 5.11
C GLU A 73 -12.85 3.36 6.11
N ASP A 74 -12.78 3.97 7.29
CA ASP A 74 -11.93 3.49 8.38
C ASP A 74 -12.31 2.07 8.83
N ALA A 75 -13.60 1.72 8.73
CA ALA A 75 -14.09 0.38 9.03
C ALA A 75 -13.47 -0.69 8.09
N SER A 76 -13.24 -0.36 6.83
CA SER A 76 -12.60 -1.24 5.86
C SER A 76 -11.12 -1.42 6.16
N LEU A 77 -10.43 -0.33 6.52
CA LEU A 77 -9.03 -0.39 6.96
C LEU A 77 -8.88 -1.21 8.24
N GLN A 78 -9.77 -1.04 9.21
CA GLN A 78 -9.79 -1.86 10.42
C GLN A 78 -10.07 -3.34 10.09
N SER A 79 -10.96 -3.61 9.13
CA SER A 79 -11.29 -4.98 8.72
C SER A 79 -10.10 -5.72 8.11
N ILE A 80 -9.30 -5.05 7.26
CA ILE A 80 -8.08 -5.68 6.71
C ILE A 80 -6.97 -5.80 7.77
N GLU A 81 -6.90 -4.89 8.73
CA GLU A 81 -5.99 -4.97 9.87
C GLU A 81 -6.31 -6.18 10.75
N ASP A 82 -7.58 -6.35 11.11
CA ASP A 82 -8.05 -7.47 11.92
C ASP A 82 -7.81 -8.81 11.21
N ALA A 83 -8.05 -8.86 9.89
CA ALA A 83 -7.79 -10.05 9.08
C ALA A 83 -6.29 -10.40 9.04
N ALA A 84 -5.42 -9.42 8.83
CA ALA A 84 -3.98 -9.61 8.85
C ALA A 84 -3.47 -10.03 10.26
N CYS A 85 -4.02 -9.45 11.33
CA CYS A 85 -3.75 -9.85 12.71
C CYS A 85 -4.15 -11.31 12.97
N LYS A 86 -5.37 -11.71 12.57
CA LYS A 86 -5.85 -13.11 12.69
C LYS A 86 -4.94 -14.07 11.93
N LEU A 87 -4.45 -13.69 10.75
CA LEU A 87 -3.56 -14.52 9.96
C LEU A 87 -2.21 -14.76 10.67
N LEU A 88 -1.61 -13.70 11.22
CA LEU A 88 -0.37 -13.81 12.02
C LEU A 88 -0.56 -14.69 13.25
N GLN A 89 -1.73 -14.59 13.91
CA GLN A 89 -2.07 -15.42 15.08
C GLN A 89 -2.34 -16.89 14.71
N ALA A 90 -2.99 -17.13 13.56
CA ALA A 90 -3.31 -18.48 13.09
C ALA A 90 -2.07 -19.23 12.61
N LEU A 91 -1.09 -18.53 12.05
CA LEU A 91 0.12 -19.11 11.47
C LEU A 91 1.41 -18.52 12.09
N PRO A 92 1.62 -18.66 13.41
CA PRO A 92 2.68 -17.93 14.14
C PRO A 92 4.10 -18.38 13.76
N ILE A 93 4.25 -19.59 13.22
CA ILE A 93 5.55 -20.15 12.79
C ILE A 93 5.90 -19.82 11.34
N THR A 94 5.05 -19.06 10.64
CA THR A 94 5.31 -18.65 9.25
C THR A 94 6.53 -17.73 9.23
N PRO A 95 7.58 -18.04 8.44
CA PRO A 95 8.71 -17.15 8.30
C PRO A 95 8.27 -15.87 7.60
N ILE A 96 8.14 -14.78 8.35
CA ILE A 96 7.96 -13.44 7.80
C ILE A 96 9.31 -12.75 7.67
N THR A 97 9.39 -11.75 6.80
CA THR A 97 10.59 -10.92 6.61
C THR A 97 10.30 -9.45 6.76
N ALA A 98 9.03 -9.04 6.59
CA ALA A 98 8.59 -7.67 6.84
C ALA A 98 7.07 -7.55 6.90
N LEU A 99 6.62 -6.48 7.57
CA LEU A 99 5.29 -5.91 7.45
C LEU A 99 5.38 -4.59 6.65
N GLY A 100 4.42 -4.38 5.75
CA GLY A 100 4.22 -3.14 5.01
C GLY A 100 2.79 -2.65 5.12
N ILE A 101 2.59 -1.37 5.39
CA ILE A 101 1.28 -0.70 5.28
C ILE A 101 1.46 0.41 4.25
N ASN A 102 0.70 0.35 3.16
CA ASN A 102 0.88 1.24 2.02
C ASN A 102 -0.37 2.09 1.81
N PHE A 103 -0.15 3.37 1.53
CA PHE A 103 -1.17 4.30 1.04
C PHE A 103 -0.64 4.97 -0.21
N THR A 104 -1.44 5.01 -1.27
CA THR A 104 -1.09 5.72 -2.49
C THR A 104 -2.20 6.69 -2.85
N TYR A 105 -1.78 7.87 -3.30
CA TYR A 105 -2.64 8.93 -3.78
C TYR A 105 -2.21 9.34 -5.19
N ILE A 106 -3.18 9.73 -6.00
CA ILE A 106 -2.99 10.35 -7.30
C ILE A 106 -3.46 11.80 -7.21
N GLU A 107 -2.70 12.69 -7.82
CA GLU A 107 -3.10 14.07 -8.04
C GLU A 107 -3.11 14.31 -9.54
N ASP A 108 -4.26 14.71 -10.10
CA ASP A 108 -4.43 14.87 -11.54
C ASP A 108 -3.66 16.11 -12.05
N GLU A 109 -3.57 17.15 -11.19
CA GLU A 109 -2.82 18.38 -11.45
C GLU A 109 -1.78 18.61 -10.35
N THR A 110 -0.52 18.28 -10.65
CA THR A 110 0.59 18.41 -9.69
C THR A 110 0.74 19.85 -9.21
N PRO A 111 0.59 20.12 -7.89
CA PRO A 111 0.77 21.45 -7.35
C PRO A 111 2.20 21.95 -7.52
N LEU A 112 2.36 23.27 -7.52
CA LEU A 112 3.67 23.89 -7.71
C LEU A 112 4.69 23.46 -6.64
N THR A 113 4.25 23.18 -5.41
CA THR A 113 5.08 22.63 -4.33
C THR A 113 5.75 21.32 -4.73
N ILE A 114 4.98 20.37 -5.25
CA ILE A 114 5.50 19.08 -5.74
C ILE A 114 6.30 19.27 -7.04
N ALA A 115 5.80 20.08 -7.98
CA ALA A 115 6.47 20.32 -9.27
C ALA A 115 7.90 20.86 -9.07
N LYS A 116 8.11 21.74 -8.08
CA LYS A 116 9.43 22.27 -7.71
C LYS A 116 10.40 21.18 -7.26
N LEU A 117 9.93 20.08 -6.68
CA LEU A 117 10.81 18.97 -6.27
C LEU A 117 11.48 18.29 -7.47
N PHE A 118 10.86 18.35 -8.66
CA PHE A 118 11.38 17.77 -9.89
C PHE A 118 12.33 18.69 -10.65
N ASN A 119 12.54 19.93 -10.18
CA ASN A 119 13.51 20.85 -10.77
C ASN A 119 14.93 20.50 -10.30
N ILE A 120 15.48 19.41 -10.83
CA ILE A 120 16.82 18.92 -10.50
C ILE A 120 17.86 19.71 -11.30
N SER A 121 18.94 20.12 -10.64
CA SER A 121 19.91 21.10 -11.15
C SER A 121 20.69 20.68 -12.40
N ASP A 122 20.70 19.39 -12.74
CA ASP A 122 21.32 18.84 -13.96
C ASP A 122 20.36 18.79 -15.16
N SER A 123 19.07 19.06 -14.97
CA SER A 123 18.05 18.94 -16.02
C SER A 123 18.37 19.79 -17.25
N SER A 124 18.85 21.03 -17.06
CA SER A 124 19.26 21.89 -18.16
C SER A 124 20.48 21.35 -18.90
N LYS A 125 21.48 20.82 -18.17
CA LYS A 125 22.69 20.24 -18.77
C LYS A 125 22.38 19.00 -19.61
N LEU A 126 21.43 18.17 -19.18
CA LEU A 126 20.96 17.01 -19.95
C LEU A 126 20.27 17.46 -21.24
N ALA A 127 19.42 18.48 -21.17
CA ALA A 127 18.76 19.06 -22.33
C ALA A 127 19.76 19.70 -23.32
N ASP A 128 20.75 20.44 -22.82
CA ASP A 128 21.83 21.04 -23.62
C ASP A 128 22.68 19.97 -24.34
N TYR A 129 22.82 18.78 -23.73
CA TYR A 129 23.47 17.62 -24.34
C TYR A 129 22.56 16.86 -25.33
N GLY A 130 21.31 17.30 -25.53
CA GLY A 130 20.34 16.70 -26.45
C GLY A 130 19.59 15.49 -25.87
N LEU A 131 19.59 15.30 -24.55
CA LEU A 131 18.87 14.21 -23.88
C LEU A 131 17.52 14.69 -23.35
N ALA A 132 16.49 13.89 -23.57
CA ALA A 132 15.15 14.13 -23.02
C ALA A 132 14.92 13.25 -21.78
N ILE A 133 14.63 13.88 -20.64
CA ILE A 133 14.24 13.17 -19.42
C ILE A 133 12.87 12.54 -19.65
N LYS A 134 12.81 11.21 -19.64
CA LYS A 134 11.54 10.46 -19.79
C LYS A 134 10.76 10.34 -18.49
N LYS A 135 11.45 10.30 -17.35
CA LYS A 135 10.83 10.10 -16.04
C LYS A 135 11.76 10.55 -14.94
N THR A 136 11.19 11.29 -13.98
CA THR A 136 11.84 11.60 -12.71
C THR A 136 11.02 11.01 -11.57
N ARG A 137 11.70 10.38 -10.61
CA ARG A 137 11.09 9.83 -9.40
C ARG A 137 11.95 10.22 -8.21
N ILE A 138 11.30 10.76 -7.18
CA ILE A 138 11.92 11.10 -5.91
C ILE A 138 11.56 10.02 -4.92
N ARG A 139 12.57 9.40 -4.30
CA ARG A 139 12.40 8.44 -3.21
C ARG A 139 13.10 9.00 -1.97
N ARG A 140 12.40 8.96 -0.84
CA ARG A 140 12.94 9.27 0.47
C ARG A 140 12.68 8.09 1.40
N GLU A 141 13.69 7.73 2.16
CA GLU A 141 13.59 6.76 3.26
C GLU A 141 13.71 7.58 4.54
N ILE A 142 12.68 7.54 5.37
CA ILE A 142 12.51 8.44 6.50
C ILE A 142 12.29 7.59 7.74
N ASP A 143 13.09 7.80 8.78
CA ASP A 143 12.84 7.21 10.09
C ASP A 143 11.54 7.81 10.65
N PHE A 144 10.57 6.96 10.92
CA PHE A 144 9.24 7.35 11.39
C PHE A 144 8.88 6.54 12.63
N ALA A 145 9.23 7.07 13.80
CA ALA A 145 9.05 6.39 15.08
C ALA A 145 9.68 4.98 15.11
N ASP A 146 8.87 3.93 15.20
CA ASP A 146 9.26 2.52 15.28
C ASP A 146 9.40 1.83 13.91
N ARG A 147 9.24 2.58 12.81
CA ARG A 147 9.18 2.06 11.44
C ARG A 147 9.86 2.98 10.43
N GLN A 148 10.06 2.49 9.21
CA GLN A 148 10.60 3.27 8.10
C GLN A 148 9.49 3.70 7.15
N LEU A 149 9.38 4.99 6.87
CA LEU A 149 8.51 5.50 5.81
C LEU A 149 9.32 5.61 4.51
N ASN A 150 8.95 4.81 3.52
CA ASN A 150 9.40 4.97 2.14
C ASN A 150 8.40 5.87 1.40
N LEU A 151 8.75 7.14 1.21
CA LEU A 151 7.97 8.10 0.45
C LEU A 151 8.48 8.15 -1.00
N ILE A 152 7.58 7.88 -1.96
CA ILE A 152 7.88 7.92 -3.38
C ILE A 152 6.95 8.90 -4.07
N ILE A 153 7.53 9.94 -4.70
CA ILE A 153 6.79 10.92 -5.50
C ILE A 153 7.24 10.73 -6.95
N SER A 154 6.30 10.39 -7.83
CA SER A 154 6.56 10.15 -9.25
C SER A 154 5.70 11.06 -10.10
N GLN A 155 6.31 11.73 -11.08
CA GLN A 155 5.54 12.37 -12.14
C GLN A 155 4.97 11.28 -13.07
N LEU A 156 3.68 11.39 -13.38
CA LEU A 156 3.00 10.57 -14.37
C LEU A 156 3.02 11.28 -15.72
N GLU A 157 2.40 10.68 -16.76
CA GLU A 157 2.23 11.38 -18.03
C GLU A 157 1.33 12.62 -17.85
N GLY A 158 1.69 13.71 -18.53
CA GLY A 158 1.00 15.00 -18.38
C GLY A 158 1.38 15.74 -17.10
N THR A 159 0.36 16.26 -16.41
CA THR A 159 0.50 17.04 -15.17
C THR A 159 0.27 16.22 -13.91
N ALA A 160 -0.08 14.94 -14.02
CA ALA A 160 -0.44 14.14 -12.87
C ALA A 160 0.79 13.68 -12.08
N SER A 161 0.61 13.47 -10.77
CA SER A 161 1.61 12.88 -9.91
C SER A 161 1.02 11.74 -9.08
N ARG A 162 1.89 10.79 -8.74
CA ARG A 162 1.59 9.69 -7.84
C ARG A 162 2.48 9.80 -6.62
N ILE A 163 1.85 9.79 -5.45
CA ILE A 163 2.53 9.81 -4.17
C ILE A 163 2.23 8.49 -3.45
N ALA A 164 3.26 7.73 -3.10
CA ALA A 164 3.15 6.47 -2.39
C ALA A 164 3.90 6.55 -1.06
N LEU A 165 3.22 6.18 0.02
CA LEU A 165 3.74 6.11 1.38
C LEU A 165 3.71 4.64 1.80
N ASN A 166 4.89 4.06 2.00
CA ASN A 166 5.01 2.67 2.45
C ASN A 166 5.67 2.64 3.82
N TYR A 167 4.89 2.33 4.85
CA TYR A 167 5.35 2.12 6.21
C TYR A 167 5.87 0.70 6.37
N HIS A 168 7.19 0.58 6.51
CA HIS A 168 7.91 -0.68 6.51
C HIS A 168 8.45 -1.02 7.89
N VAL A 169 8.18 -2.24 8.35
CA VAL A 169 8.72 -2.81 9.58
C VAL A 169 9.50 -4.07 9.21
N PRO A 170 10.84 -4.04 9.20
CA PRO A 170 11.64 -5.24 8.99
C PRO A 170 11.54 -6.13 10.23
N THR A 171 11.02 -7.34 10.09
CA THR A 171 10.89 -8.29 11.20
C THR A 171 10.82 -9.72 10.69
N ASN A 172 11.42 -10.63 11.44
CA ASN A 172 11.30 -12.08 11.26
C ASN A 172 10.43 -12.75 12.33
N ASP A 173 9.75 -11.97 13.16
CA ASP A 173 8.94 -12.42 14.28
C ASP A 173 7.48 -11.98 14.08
N THR A 174 6.57 -12.96 13.99
CA THR A 174 5.13 -12.74 13.81
C THR A 174 4.50 -11.96 14.96
N ALA A 175 5.01 -12.09 16.18
CA ALA A 175 4.55 -11.32 17.33
C ALA A 175 4.92 -9.83 17.21
N VAL A 176 6.13 -9.54 16.72
CA VAL A 176 6.57 -8.16 16.46
C VAL A 176 5.75 -7.53 15.31
N ALA A 177 5.49 -8.28 14.24
CA ALA A 177 4.62 -7.80 13.16
C ALA A 177 3.18 -7.56 13.64
N LEU A 178 2.66 -8.43 14.49
CA LEU A 178 1.32 -8.29 15.06
C LEU A 178 1.20 -7.01 15.90
N GLU A 179 2.17 -6.74 16.77
CA GLU A 179 2.18 -5.54 17.60
C GLU A 179 2.33 -4.26 16.76
N ALA A 180 3.20 -4.29 15.74
CA ALA A 180 3.41 -3.14 14.85
C ALA A 180 2.22 -2.84 13.93
N LEU A 181 1.30 -3.80 13.77
CA LEU A 181 0.10 -3.69 12.96
C LEU A 181 -1.12 -3.27 13.79
N ARG A 182 -1.37 -3.92 14.93
CA ARG A 182 -2.62 -3.80 15.69
C ARG A 182 -2.91 -2.37 16.13
N GLY A 183 -4.05 -1.83 15.72
CA GLY A 183 -4.53 -0.49 16.06
C GLY A 183 -3.82 0.66 15.35
N HIS A 184 -3.00 0.40 14.32
CA HIS A 184 -2.15 1.42 13.72
C HIS A 184 -2.60 1.84 12.31
N THR A 185 -3.32 1.02 11.56
CA THR A 185 -3.57 1.23 10.11
C THR A 185 -4.31 2.53 9.84
N VAL A 186 -5.43 2.77 10.52
CA VAL A 186 -6.20 4.02 10.39
C VAL A 186 -5.37 5.23 10.84
N GLY A 187 -4.62 5.10 11.93
CA GLY A 187 -3.71 6.15 12.40
C GLY A 187 -2.65 6.52 11.37
N LEU A 188 -2.06 5.54 10.69
CA LEU A 188 -1.06 5.78 9.63
C LEU A 188 -1.65 6.41 8.38
N ARG A 189 -2.90 6.08 8.02
CA ARG A 189 -3.62 6.81 6.97
C ARG A 189 -3.74 8.29 7.33
N HIS A 190 -4.30 8.62 8.49
CA HIS A 190 -4.46 10.01 8.91
C HIS A 190 -3.12 10.75 8.99
N ARG A 191 -2.06 10.08 9.44
CA ARG A 191 -0.70 10.65 9.47
C ARG A 191 -0.12 10.84 8.07
N SER A 192 -0.47 9.99 7.11
CA SER A 192 -0.11 10.17 5.70
C SER A 192 -0.77 11.43 5.15
N GLU A 193 -2.06 11.58 5.37
CA GLU A 193 -2.86 12.71 4.88
C GLU A 193 -2.41 14.03 5.51
N ASP A 194 -2.15 14.03 6.82
CA ASP A 194 -1.58 15.16 7.56
C ASP A 194 -0.20 15.57 7.03
N LEU A 195 0.67 14.60 6.77
CA LEU A 195 1.99 14.84 6.17
C LEU A 195 1.86 15.45 4.78
N LEU A 196 1.00 14.90 3.94
CA LEU A 196 0.79 15.36 2.57
C LEU A 196 0.21 16.77 2.54
N SER A 197 -0.76 17.06 3.41
CA SER A 197 -1.35 18.39 3.55
C SER A 197 -0.32 19.40 4.05
N THR A 198 0.37 19.09 5.15
CA THR A 198 1.26 20.04 5.84
C THR A 198 2.56 20.33 5.07
N ILE A 199 3.15 19.31 4.41
CA ILE A 199 4.46 19.46 3.75
C ILE A 199 4.33 19.81 2.27
N TYR A 200 3.28 19.30 1.62
CA TYR A 200 3.14 19.36 0.17
C TYR A 200 1.92 20.14 -0.31
N ASP A 201 1.11 20.70 0.60
CA ASP A 201 -0.14 21.40 0.29
C ASP A 201 -1.13 20.53 -0.50
N LEU A 202 -1.18 19.24 -0.20
CA LEU A 202 -2.07 18.25 -0.83
C LEU A 202 -3.20 17.84 0.11
N THR A 203 -4.44 18.16 -0.24
CA THR A 203 -5.64 17.75 0.50
C THR A 203 -6.35 16.57 -0.18
N VAL A 204 -6.84 15.61 0.61
CA VAL A 204 -7.68 14.52 0.10
C VAL A 204 -9.00 15.11 -0.41
N GLN A 205 -9.45 14.65 -1.57
CA GLN A 205 -10.80 14.92 -2.05
C GLN A 205 -11.70 13.83 -1.48
N ASP A 206 -12.70 14.21 -0.68
CA ASP A 206 -13.75 13.29 -0.27
C ASP A 206 -14.66 13.03 -1.48
N ASP A 207 -15.02 11.77 -1.71
CA ASP A 207 -15.88 11.31 -2.82
C ASP A 207 -17.36 11.77 -2.65
N GLU A 208 -17.61 12.99 -2.18
CA GLU A 208 -18.98 13.56 -2.11
C GLU A 208 -19.48 14.09 -3.47
N ASP A 209 -18.62 14.15 -4.50
CA ASP A 209 -18.97 14.67 -5.84
C ASP A 209 -18.78 13.63 -6.97
N ALA A 210 -19.48 12.49 -6.88
CA ALA A 210 -19.64 11.54 -7.99
C ALA A 210 -21.11 11.15 -8.24
#